data_AF-A0AAE9A5C6-F1
#
_entry.id   AF-A0AAE9A5C6-F1
#
_cell.length_a   1.000
_cell.length_b   1.000
_cell.length_c   1.000
_cell.angle_alpha   90.00
_cell.angle_beta   90.00
_cell.angle_gamma   90.00
#
_symmetry.space_group_name_H-M   'P 1'
#
loop_
_entity.id
_entity.type
_entity.pdbx_description
1 polymer ?
#
loop_
_entity_poly.entity_id
_entity_poly.type
_entity_poly.pdbx_seq_one_letter_code
_entity_poly.pdbx_strand_id
1 'polypeptide(L)'
;MPPSLLQMPDVVLSTIFKKVDLYTMLTKEMVRTFYRNYESFSKDAIQHYKYNQKEVVTLVSNIDSKLLESIEMSCARSVKMEMDEIVRLEHWKNLKQVEMSNLVTDLPLHYFSGMARVSICRIFVSGEDVALLKEMFTQYPSMIKFHIHAECVNKPQYERILGKSQVGRSVYGGRLDKWLCEIGDDTVQFALFGSMDNWYFSVERISKELF
;
A
#
# COMPACT_ATOMS: atom_id res chain seq x y z
N MET A 1 -34.84 -4.96 -2.91
CA MET A 1 -33.43 -4.58 -2.71
C MET A 1 -32.87 -5.42 -1.58
N PRO A 2 -31.65 -5.98 -1.68
CA PRO A 2 -31.03 -6.65 -0.54
C PRO A 2 -30.80 -5.65 0.60
N PRO A 3 -30.92 -6.06 1.88
CA PRO A 3 -30.59 -5.21 3.01
C PRO A 3 -29.12 -4.75 2.93
N SER A 4 -28.86 -3.50 3.29
CA SER A 4 -27.49 -3.02 3.51
C SER A 4 -26.83 -3.83 4.64
N LEU A 5 -25.51 -4.05 4.55
CA LEU A 5 -24.73 -4.69 5.63
C LEU A 5 -24.93 -3.98 6.98
N LEU A 6 -25.13 -2.66 6.97
CA LEU A 6 -25.39 -1.85 8.16
C LEU A 6 -26.76 -2.11 8.80
N GLN A 7 -27.66 -2.79 8.09
CA GLN A 7 -29.00 -3.12 8.55
C GLN A 7 -29.12 -4.59 8.97
N MET A 8 -28.03 -5.36 8.91
CA MET A 8 -28.05 -6.78 9.25
C MET A 8 -27.82 -7.01 10.75
N PRO A 9 -28.52 -7.99 11.36
CA PRO A 9 -28.26 -8.38 12.75
C PRO A 9 -26.83 -8.90 12.95
N ASP A 10 -26.25 -8.63 14.13
CA ASP A 10 -24.87 -9.01 14.48
C ASP A 10 -24.56 -10.50 14.26
N VAL A 11 -25.52 -11.39 14.48
CA VAL A 11 -25.38 -12.83 14.23
C VAL A 11 -25.16 -13.14 12.74
N VAL A 12 -25.84 -12.41 11.85
CA VAL A 12 -25.72 -12.55 10.40
C VAL A 12 -24.37 -11.98 9.95
N LEU A 13 -23.99 -10.80 10.46
CA LEU A 13 -22.68 -10.20 10.23
C LEU A 13 -21.55 -11.14 10.70
N SER A 14 -21.66 -11.72 11.89
CA SER A 14 -20.66 -12.68 12.41
C SER A 14 -20.55 -13.94 11.56
N THR A 15 -21.64 -14.37 10.90
CA THR A 15 -21.64 -15.55 10.03
C THR A 15 -21.07 -15.22 8.66
N ILE A 16 -21.33 -14.02 8.13
CA ILE A 16 -20.71 -13.49 6.91
C ILE A 16 -19.20 -13.32 7.15
N PHE A 17 -18.81 -12.72 8.27
CA PHE A 17 -17.42 -12.51 8.69
C PHE A 17 -16.70 -13.79 9.15
N LYS A 18 -17.42 -14.87 9.46
CA LYS A 18 -16.84 -16.22 9.64
C LYS A 18 -16.57 -16.93 8.31
N LYS A 19 -17.28 -16.54 7.25
CA LYS A 19 -17.11 -17.12 5.89
C LYS A 19 -16.14 -16.31 5.03
N VAL A 20 -16.02 -15.02 5.29
CA VAL A 20 -15.01 -14.14 4.72
C VAL A 20 -13.90 -14.03 5.75
N ASP A 21 -12.75 -14.66 5.52
CA ASP A 21 -11.59 -14.60 6.41
C ASP A 21 -11.00 -13.17 6.42
N LEU A 22 -11.69 -12.27 7.12
CA LEU A 22 -11.45 -10.82 7.19
C LEU A 22 -10.19 -10.44 7.96
N TYR A 23 -9.36 -11.40 8.35
CA TYR A 23 -8.05 -11.14 8.95
C TYR A 23 -7.13 -10.27 8.06
N THR A 24 -7.47 -10.15 6.77
CA THR A 24 -6.60 -9.53 5.76
C THR A 24 -7.13 -8.22 5.17
N MET A 25 -8.32 -7.75 5.56
CA MET A 25 -8.96 -6.57 4.93
C MET A 25 -9.54 -5.55 5.93
N LEU A 26 -8.77 -5.25 6.96
CA LEU A 26 -9.24 -4.46 8.09
C LEU A 26 -8.86 -2.98 7.95
N THR A 27 -9.84 -2.15 7.55
CA THR A 27 -9.77 -0.70 7.77
C THR A 27 -9.79 -0.40 9.27
N LYS A 28 -8.86 0.43 9.75
CA LYS A 28 -8.58 0.73 11.17
C LYS A 28 -9.79 1.13 12.04
N GLU A 29 -10.87 1.67 11.47
CA GLU A 29 -12.07 2.06 12.24
C GLU A 29 -12.97 0.87 12.62
N MET A 30 -13.11 -0.14 11.74
CA MET A 30 -13.88 -1.34 12.07
C MET A 30 -13.18 -2.20 13.13
N VAL A 31 -11.84 -2.21 13.13
CA VAL A 31 -11.00 -2.95 14.10
C VAL A 31 -11.15 -2.43 15.52
N ARG A 32 -11.14 -1.10 15.73
CA ARG A 32 -11.19 -0.52 17.08
C ARG A 32 -12.48 -0.84 17.83
N THR A 33 -13.59 -0.92 17.10
CA THR A 33 -14.89 -1.26 17.69
C THR A 33 -15.00 -2.75 17.95
N PHE A 34 -14.41 -3.59 17.10
CA PHE A 34 -14.56 -5.05 17.15
C PHE A 34 -13.58 -5.76 18.09
N TYR A 35 -12.31 -5.33 18.14
CA TYR A 35 -11.26 -5.97 18.97
C TYR A 35 -11.37 -5.68 20.47
N ARG A 36 -12.28 -4.79 20.90
CA ARG A 36 -12.55 -4.60 22.32
C ARG A 36 -13.28 -5.79 22.97
N ASN A 37 -13.78 -6.75 22.20
CA ASN A 37 -14.74 -7.75 22.70
C ASN A 37 -14.40 -9.24 22.51
N TYR A 38 -13.26 -9.66 21.94
CA TYR A 38 -12.96 -11.10 21.85
C TYR A 38 -11.47 -11.41 22.05
N GLU A 39 -11.14 -11.87 23.26
CA GLU A 39 -9.92 -12.64 23.51
C GLU A 39 -10.12 -14.09 23.06
N SER A 40 -9.05 -14.64 22.49
CA SER A 40 -8.83 -16.02 22.06
C SER A 40 -9.54 -16.44 20.76
N PHE A 41 -8.74 -16.67 19.70
CA PHE A 41 -9.00 -17.79 18.81
C PHE A 41 -7.71 -18.47 18.34
N SER A 42 -7.84 -19.79 18.29
CA SER A 42 -6.84 -20.85 18.16
C SER A 42 -6.06 -20.84 16.83
N LYS A 43 -4.86 -21.43 16.88
CA LYS A 43 -3.78 -21.41 15.90
C LYS A 43 -3.94 -22.36 14.69
N ASP A 44 -5.11 -22.93 14.44
CA ASP A 44 -5.29 -23.97 13.43
C ASP A 44 -6.34 -23.62 12.37
N ALA A 45 -5.92 -22.91 11.32
CA ALA A 45 -6.60 -22.87 10.02
C ALA A 45 -5.62 -22.39 8.92
N ILE A 46 -4.65 -23.22 8.57
CA ILE A 46 -3.90 -23.04 7.31
C ILE A 46 -4.67 -23.79 6.22
N GLN A 47 -5.56 -23.09 5.52
CA GLN A 47 -6.07 -23.54 4.22
C GLN A 47 -5.80 -22.47 3.17
N HIS A 48 -5.35 -22.91 1.99
CA HIS A 48 -5.05 -22.09 0.83
C HIS A 48 -6.27 -21.28 0.38
N TYR A 49 -6.38 -20.02 0.81
CA TYR A 49 -7.28 -19.06 0.19
C TYR A 49 -6.50 -18.20 -0.80
N LYS A 50 -6.83 -18.37 -2.08
CA LYS A 50 -6.38 -17.50 -3.17
C LYS A 50 -7.10 -16.17 -2.99
N TYR A 51 -6.37 -15.08 -2.74
CA TYR A 51 -6.91 -13.73 -2.64
C TYR A 51 -7.79 -13.46 -3.88
N ASN A 52 -9.09 -13.25 -3.69
CA ASN A 52 -10.03 -13.05 -4.79
C ASN A 52 -10.46 -11.59 -4.82
N GLN A 53 -10.06 -10.87 -5.87
CA GLN A 53 -10.43 -9.48 -6.10
C GLN A 53 -11.94 -9.24 -5.97
N LYS A 54 -12.79 -10.21 -6.36
CA LYS A 54 -14.25 -10.10 -6.26
C LYS A 54 -14.75 -9.89 -4.83
N GLU A 55 -14.08 -10.47 -3.84
CA GLU A 55 -14.44 -10.30 -2.43
C GLU A 55 -14.10 -8.88 -1.97
N VAL A 56 -12.92 -8.38 -2.35
CA VAL A 56 -12.51 -7.01 -2.06
C VAL A 56 -13.45 -6.00 -2.70
N VAL A 57 -13.76 -6.18 -3.99
CA VAL A 57 -14.72 -5.33 -4.72
C VAL A 57 -16.08 -5.34 -4.04
N THR A 58 -16.57 -6.51 -3.64
CA THR A 58 -17.88 -6.62 -2.96
C THR A 58 -17.88 -5.86 -1.65
N LEU A 59 -16.85 -6.01 -0.82
CA LEU A 59 -16.75 -5.32 0.47
C LEU A 59 -16.65 -3.79 0.28
N VAL A 60 -15.73 -3.34 -0.58
CA VAL A 60 -15.51 -1.91 -0.85
C VAL A 60 -16.79 -1.26 -1.39
N SER A 61 -17.50 -1.94 -2.31
CA SER A 61 -18.71 -1.40 -2.94
C SER A 61 -19.90 -1.21 -1.97
N ASN A 62 -19.87 -1.81 -0.77
CA ASN A 62 -20.92 -1.65 0.24
C ASN A 62 -20.69 -0.45 1.18
N ILE A 63 -19.55 0.25 1.05
CA ILE A 63 -19.20 1.44 1.84
C ILE A 63 -19.55 2.69 1.03
N ASP A 64 -19.88 3.81 1.67
CA ASP A 64 -19.97 5.10 0.95
C ASP A 64 -18.57 5.51 0.47
N SER A 65 -18.43 5.81 -0.83
CA SER A 65 -17.16 6.17 -1.46
C SER A 65 -16.52 7.44 -0.90
N LYS A 66 -17.28 8.28 -0.19
CA LYS A 66 -16.78 9.50 0.47
C LYS A 66 -16.21 9.25 1.86
N LEU A 67 -16.55 8.12 2.50
CA LEU A 67 -16.14 7.80 3.86
C LEU A 67 -14.86 6.94 3.88
N LEU A 68 -14.56 6.22 2.80
CA LEU A 68 -13.40 5.35 2.74
C LEU A 68 -12.14 6.14 2.39
N GLU A 69 -11.33 6.47 3.40
CA GLU A 69 -10.08 7.23 3.20
C GLU A 69 -8.83 6.35 3.09
N SER A 70 -8.89 5.09 3.54
CA SER A 70 -7.72 4.20 3.58
C SER A 70 -8.09 2.75 3.34
N ILE A 71 -7.27 2.02 2.58
CA ILE A 71 -7.35 0.56 2.42
C ILE A 71 -6.03 -0.07 2.87
N GLU A 72 -6.12 -1.15 3.64
CA GLU A 72 -4.99 -2.00 4.00
C GLU A 72 -5.32 -3.44 3.60
N MET A 73 -4.41 -4.07 2.86
CA MET A 73 -4.55 -5.43 2.36
C MET A 73 -3.24 -6.19 2.62
N SER A 74 -3.32 -7.40 3.14
CA SER A 74 -2.13 -8.20 3.43
C SER A 74 -2.34 -9.67 3.12
N CYS A 75 -1.27 -10.35 2.72
CA CYS A 75 -1.26 -11.80 2.58
C CYS A 75 -0.13 -12.41 3.42
N ALA A 76 -0.32 -13.64 3.90
CA ALA A 76 0.74 -14.36 4.63
C ALA A 76 1.91 -14.78 3.72
N ARG A 77 1.67 -14.87 2.41
CA ARG A 77 2.67 -15.22 1.39
C ARG A 77 2.63 -14.20 0.28
N SER A 78 3.76 -13.99 -0.40
CA SER A 78 3.81 -13.15 -1.59
C SER A 78 2.92 -13.74 -2.68
N VAL A 79 1.86 -13.02 -3.06
CA VAL A 79 0.88 -13.46 -4.06
C VAL A 79 0.62 -12.33 -5.04
N LYS A 80 0.54 -12.66 -6.33
CA LYS A 80 0.11 -11.71 -7.36
C LYS A 80 -1.36 -11.37 -7.18
N MET A 81 -1.69 -10.09 -7.12
CA MET A 81 -3.05 -9.57 -6.97
C MET A 81 -3.51 -8.90 -8.27
N GLU A 82 -4.69 -9.32 -8.75
CA GLU A 82 -5.41 -8.62 -9.82
C GLU A 82 -6.09 -7.37 -9.24
N MET A 83 -5.89 -6.21 -9.87
CA MET A 83 -6.33 -4.90 -9.37
C MET A 83 -7.26 -4.15 -10.35
N ASP A 84 -7.51 -4.69 -11.53
CA ASP A 84 -8.29 -4.07 -12.61
C ASP A 84 -9.74 -3.72 -12.27
N GLU A 85 -10.41 -4.46 -11.38
CA GLU A 85 -11.77 -4.13 -10.93
C GLU A 85 -11.76 -3.10 -9.79
N ILE A 86 -10.95 -3.31 -8.75
CA ILE A 86 -10.95 -2.43 -7.56
C ILE A 86 -10.53 -1.00 -7.89
N VAL A 87 -9.59 -0.82 -8.81
CA VAL A 87 -9.07 0.51 -9.19
C VAL A 87 -10.08 1.34 -9.99
N ARG A 88 -11.13 0.70 -10.53
CA ARG A 88 -12.22 1.37 -11.25
C ARG A 88 -13.30 1.89 -10.33
N LEU A 89 -13.34 1.45 -9.07
CA LEU A 89 -14.30 1.92 -8.07
C LEU A 89 -14.07 3.39 -7.76
N GLU A 90 -15.15 4.13 -7.53
CA GLU A 90 -15.07 5.53 -7.09
C GLU A 90 -14.30 5.65 -5.77
N HIS A 91 -14.46 4.65 -4.88
CA HIS A 91 -13.72 4.51 -3.63
C HIS A 91 -12.22 4.64 -3.81
N TRP A 92 -11.65 3.98 -4.83
CA TRP A 92 -10.21 3.99 -5.08
C TRP A 92 -9.70 5.40 -5.39
N LYS A 93 -10.49 6.19 -6.14
CA LYS A 93 -10.15 7.57 -6.52
C LYS A 93 -10.19 8.54 -5.34
N ASN A 94 -10.96 8.23 -4.30
CA ASN A 94 -11.12 9.05 -3.11
C ASN A 94 -10.16 8.65 -1.97
N LEU A 95 -9.38 7.57 -2.13
CA LEU A 95 -8.45 7.13 -1.10
C LEU A 95 -7.38 8.18 -0.84
N LYS A 96 -7.10 8.41 0.45
CA LYS A 96 -5.91 9.12 0.91
C LYS A 96 -4.74 8.18 1.11
N GLN A 97 -5.01 6.90 1.41
CA GLN A 97 -3.97 5.93 1.71
C GLN A 97 -4.27 4.52 1.18
N VAL A 98 -3.24 3.84 0.71
CA VAL A 98 -3.27 2.39 0.46
C VAL A 98 -2.01 1.70 0.99
N GLU A 99 -2.19 0.53 1.58
CA GLU A 99 -1.11 -0.33 2.03
C GLU A 99 -1.36 -1.77 1.61
N MET A 100 -0.41 -2.34 0.87
CA MET A 100 -0.46 -3.69 0.32
C MET A 100 0.78 -4.47 0.73
N SER A 101 0.62 -5.42 1.66
CA SER A 101 1.71 -6.26 2.17
C SER A 101 1.64 -7.65 1.55
N ASN A 102 2.76 -8.12 0.98
CA ASN A 102 2.87 -9.42 0.29
C ASN A 102 1.85 -9.60 -0.85
N LEU A 103 1.36 -8.50 -1.44
CA LEU A 103 0.44 -8.50 -2.57
C LEU A 103 1.12 -7.80 -3.74
N VAL A 104 1.69 -8.61 -4.62
CA VAL A 104 2.43 -8.13 -5.79
C VAL A 104 1.44 -7.67 -6.85
N THR A 105 1.58 -6.42 -7.27
CA THR A 105 0.74 -5.82 -8.31
C THR A 105 1.60 -5.46 -9.51
N ASP A 106 1.01 -5.38 -10.71
CA ASP A 106 1.64 -4.81 -11.92
C ASP A 106 0.95 -3.50 -12.36
N LEU A 107 0.05 -2.97 -11.52
CA LEU A 107 -0.75 -1.78 -11.83
C LEU A 107 0.16 -0.56 -12.08
N PRO A 108 0.02 0.20 -13.18
CA PRO A 108 0.84 1.40 -13.39
C PRO A 108 0.77 2.39 -12.21
N LEU A 109 1.90 3.03 -11.87
CA LEU A 109 1.98 3.84 -10.64
C LEU A 109 1.03 5.05 -10.63
N HIS A 110 0.61 5.57 -11.79
CA HIS A 110 -0.34 6.67 -11.87
C HIS A 110 -1.73 6.33 -11.30
N TYR A 111 -2.11 5.05 -11.16
CA TYR A 111 -3.36 4.67 -10.50
C TYR A 111 -3.36 4.97 -9.00
N PHE A 112 -2.19 5.25 -8.42
CA PHE A 112 -2.04 5.68 -7.03
C PHE A 112 -1.85 7.20 -6.92
N SER A 113 -1.96 7.94 -8.03
CA SER A 113 -1.95 9.40 -8.02
C SER A 113 -3.14 9.94 -7.22
N GLY A 114 -2.94 11.03 -6.49
CA GLY A 114 -3.96 11.59 -5.58
C GLY A 114 -3.92 11.04 -4.15
N MET A 115 -3.30 9.88 -3.92
CA MET A 115 -3.11 9.34 -2.57
C MET A 115 -1.94 10.04 -1.87
N ALA A 116 -2.09 10.32 -0.57
CA ALA A 116 -1.04 10.90 0.25
C ALA A 116 0.01 9.86 0.68
N ARG A 117 -0.40 8.61 0.87
CA ARG A 117 0.46 7.51 1.35
C ARG A 117 0.19 6.23 0.59
N VAL A 118 1.23 5.66 -0.01
CA VAL A 118 1.15 4.43 -0.79
C VAL A 118 2.22 3.46 -0.33
N SER A 119 1.87 2.21 -0.09
CA SER A 119 2.80 1.11 0.16
C SER A 119 2.37 -0.10 -0.65
N ILE A 120 3.24 -0.61 -1.53
CA ILE A 120 2.93 -1.71 -2.45
C ILE A 120 4.09 -2.70 -2.61
N CYS A 121 3.80 -3.88 -3.14
CA CYS A 121 4.81 -4.85 -3.57
C CYS A 121 4.90 -4.93 -5.10
N ARG A 122 6.13 -5.03 -5.63
CA ARG A 122 6.46 -5.20 -7.05
C ARG A 122 7.49 -6.31 -7.23
N ILE A 123 7.53 -6.95 -8.39
CA ILE A 123 8.66 -7.82 -8.73
C ILE A 123 9.90 -6.96 -9.04
N PHE A 124 9.71 -5.91 -9.85
CA PHE A 124 10.80 -5.07 -10.32
C PHE A 124 10.43 -3.60 -10.24
N VAL A 125 11.39 -2.77 -9.84
CA VAL A 125 11.31 -1.31 -9.94
C VAL A 125 12.32 -0.85 -10.99
N SER A 126 11.81 -0.23 -12.05
CA SER A 126 12.58 0.25 -13.18
C SER A 126 13.02 1.70 -13.00
N GLY A 127 13.94 2.18 -13.85
CA GLY A 127 14.21 3.60 -13.95
C GLY A 127 12.97 4.43 -14.34
N GLU A 128 12.10 3.90 -15.22
CA GLU A 128 10.87 4.59 -15.62
C GLU A 128 9.94 4.81 -14.43
N ASP A 129 9.83 3.82 -13.52
CA ASP A 129 9.10 3.96 -12.26
C ASP A 129 9.67 5.10 -11.39
N VAL A 130 11.00 5.20 -11.30
CA VAL A 130 11.67 6.27 -10.53
C VAL A 130 11.43 7.64 -11.14
N ALA A 131 11.50 7.76 -12.47
CA ALA A 131 11.19 9.00 -13.18
C ALA A 131 9.72 9.40 -12.97
N LEU A 132 8.78 8.46 -13.11
CA LEU A 132 7.37 8.69 -12.89
C LEU A 132 7.06 9.10 -11.45
N LEU A 133 7.70 8.46 -10.45
CA LEU A 133 7.54 8.88 -9.05
C LEU A 133 8.05 10.30 -8.81
N LYS A 134 9.18 10.68 -9.43
CA LYS A 134 9.68 12.05 -9.36
C LYS A 134 8.69 13.06 -9.97
N GLU A 135 8.07 12.71 -11.08
CA GLU A 135 7.02 13.53 -11.70
C GLU A 135 5.77 13.61 -10.82
N MET A 136 5.32 12.48 -10.25
CA MET A 136 4.16 12.44 -9.35
C MET A 136 4.39 13.29 -8.09
N PHE A 137 5.58 13.21 -7.47
CA PHE A 137 5.96 14.09 -6.37
C PHE A 137 6.17 15.55 -6.81
N THR A 138 6.28 15.84 -8.10
CA THR A 138 6.25 17.24 -8.58
C THR A 138 4.81 17.73 -8.76
N GLN A 139 3.94 16.89 -9.33
CA GLN A 139 2.57 17.23 -9.68
C GLN A 139 1.61 17.23 -8.48
N TYR A 140 1.86 16.39 -7.46
CA TYR A 140 0.96 16.20 -6.33
C TYR A 140 1.64 16.57 -5.00
N PRO A 141 1.58 17.85 -4.56
CA PRO A 141 2.08 18.29 -3.25
C PRO A 141 1.48 17.51 -2.07
N SER A 142 0.25 17.01 -2.21
CA SER A 142 -0.42 16.17 -1.20
C SER A 142 0.20 14.78 -1.05
N MET A 143 1.01 14.31 -2.00
CA MET A 143 1.71 13.02 -1.91
C MET A 143 2.88 13.14 -0.94
N ILE A 144 2.80 12.43 0.18
CA ILE A 144 3.77 12.49 1.27
C ILE A 144 4.74 11.33 1.17
N LYS A 145 4.25 10.10 0.93
CA LYS A 145 5.06 8.88 0.93
C LYS A 145 4.62 7.89 -0.14
N PHE A 146 5.61 7.27 -0.79
CA PHE A 146 5.41 6.14 -1.68
C PHE A 146 6.48 5.09 -1.41
N HIS A 147 6.06 3.92 -0.93
CA HIS A 147 6.92 2.79 -0.60
C HIS A 147 6.66 1.62 -1.56
N ILE A 148 7.75 1.03 -2.04
CA ILE A 148 7.72 -0.15 -2.88
C ILE A 148 8.66 -1.19 -2.26
N HIS A 149 8.08 -2.29 -1.82
CA HIS A 149 8.81 -3.53 -1.57
C HIS A 149 9.02 -4.24 -2.91
N ALA A 150 10.26 -4.61 -3.21
CA ALA A 150 10.63 -5.17 -4.50
C ALA A 150 11.58 -6.36 -4.41
N GLU A 151 11.41 -7.32 -5.32
CA GLU A 151 12.37 -8.42 -5.47
C GLU A 151 13.64 -7.96 -6.20
N CYS A 152 13.48 -7.13 -7.22
CA CYS A 152 14.57 -6.66 -8.07
C CYS A 152 14.55 -5.14 -8.26
N VAL A 153 15.73 -4.53 -8.38
CA VAL A 153 15.92 -3.09 -8.63
C VAL A 153 17.02 -2.85 -9.64
N ASN A 154 16.96 -1.74 -10.38
CA ASN A 154 18.03 -1.33 -11.30
C ASN A 154 18.70 -0.03 -10.86
N LYS A 155 19.52 -0.11 -9.82
CA LYS A 155 20.22 1.04 -9.26
C LYS A 155 20.98 1.89 -10.30
N PRO A 156 21.72 1.32 -11.28
CA PRO A 156 22.34 2.13 -12.33
C PRO A 156 21.36 3.00 -13.12
N GLN A 157 20.13 2.55 -13.35
CA GLN A 157 19.10 3.40 -13.96
C GLN A 157 18.67 4.54 -13.03
N TYR A 158 18.57 4.27 -11.73
CA TYR A 158 18.17 5.30 -10.75
C TYR A 158 19.21 6.42 -10.70
N GLU A 159 20.51 6.06 -10.74
CA GLU A 159 21.59 7.04 -10.73
C GLU A 159 21.63 7.92 -12.00
N ARG A 160 21.14 7.42 -13.13
CA ARG A 160 20.98 8.25 -14.35
C ARG A 160 19.87 9.30 -14.20
N ILE A 161 18.88 9.06 -13.34
CA ILE A 161 17.69 9.91 -13.16
C ILE A 161 17.87 10.86 -11.97
N LEU A 162 18.40 10.35 -10.87
CA LEU A 162 18.52 11.05 -9.59
C LEU A 162 19.94 11.56 -9.32
N GLY A 163 20.93 11.18 -10.14
CA GLY A 163 22.34 11.42 -9.87
C GLY A 163 22.95 10.39 -8.91
N LYS A 164 24.16 10.65 -8.43
CA LYS A 164 24.86 9.74 -7.50
C LYS A 164 24.18 9.76 -6.13
N SER A 165 24.00 8.57 -5.52
CA SER A 165 23.47 8.47 -4.17
C SER A 165 24.49 8.92 -3.12
N GLN A 166 23.97 9.45 -2.02
CA GLN A 166 24.68 9.50 -0.75
C GLN A 166 24.54 8.13 -0.07
N VAL A 167 25.66 7.50 0.27
CA VAL A 167 25.67 6.17 0.89
C VAL A 167 25.77 6.30 2.39
N GLY A 168 24.81 5.72 3.11
CA GLY A 168 24.79 5.62 4.55
C GLY A 168 24.43 4.22 5.03
N ARG A 169 23.95 4.15 6.27
CA ARG A 169 23.43 2.91 6.88
C ARG A 169 21.95 3.07 7.19
N SER A 170 21.19 2.00 6.99
CA SER A 170 19.81 1.89 7.46
C SER A 170 19.79 1.67 8.98
N VAL A 171 18.62 1.80 9.58
CA VAL A 171 18.40 1.47 11.01
C VAL A 171 18.73 0.01 11.34
N TYR A 172 18.73 -0.86 10.33
CA TYR A 172 19.11 -2.27 10.44
C TYR A 172 20.60 -2.51 10.15
N GLY A 173 21.39 -1.45 10.02
CA GLY A 173 22.84 -1.50 9.76
C GLY A 173 23.22 -1.81 8.31
N GLY A 174 22.26 -2.16 7.46
CA GLY A 174 22.48 -2.44 6.03
C GLY A 174 22.80 -1.18 5.22
N ARG A 175 23.32 -1.35 4.00
CA ARG A 175 23.60 -0.24 3.07
C ARG A 175 22.30 0.51 2.77
N LEU A 176 22.36 1.84 2.83
CA LEU A 176 21.27 2.73 2.49
C LEU A 176 21.77 3.74 1.46
N ASP A 177 21.23 3.68 0.26
CA ASP A 177 21.45 4.69 -0.79
C ASP A 177 20.35 5.74 -0.71
N LYS A 178 20.71 7.02 -0.64
CA LYS A 178 19.78 8.15 -0.58
C LYS A 178 20.03 9.15 -1.69
N TRP A 179 18.96 9.74 -2.21
CA TRP A 179 19.00 10.89 -3.10
C TRP A 179 18.06 11.96 -2.56
N LEU A 180 18.51 13.21 -2.59
CA LEU A 180 17.69 14.36 -2.22
C LEU A 180 17.41 15.16 -3.50
N CYS A 181 16.15 15.47 -3.73
CA CYS A 181 15.68 16.27 -4.85
C CYS A 181 14.90 17.45 -4.29
N GLU A 182 15.30 18.67 -4.66
CA GLU A 182 14.49 19.86 -4.38
C GLU A 182 13.35 19.94 -5.41
N ILE A 183 12.11 19.98 -4.93
CA ILE A 183 10.90 20.07 -5.74
C ILE A 183 10.05 21.21 -5.18
N GLY A 184 10.14 22.38 -5.83
CA GLY A 184 9.55 23.61 -5.29
C GLY A 184 10.21 23.98 -3.97
N ASP A 185 9.40 24.20 -2.93
CA ASP A 185 9.87 24.50 -1.57
C ASP A 185 10.15 23.24 -0.72
N ASP A 186 9.80 22.06 -1.24
CA ASP A 186 9.96 20.78 -0.55
C ASP A 186 11.26 20.07 -0.94
N THR A 187 11.85 19.39 0.03
CA THR A 187 12.91 18.41 -0.22
C THR A 187 12.29 17.02 -0.27
N VAL A 188 12.43 16.33 -1.41
CA VAL A 188 11.97 14.95 -1.61
C VAL A 188 13.16 14.00 -1.52
N GLN A 189 13.08 13.03 -0.63
CA GLN A 189 14.07 11.99 -0.45
C GLN A 189 13.65 10.71 -1.15
N PHE A 190 14.50 10.22 -2.04
CA PHE A 190 14.46 8.85 -2.52
C PHE A 190 15.44 8.02 -1.69
N ALA A 191 15.05 6.81 -1.32
CA ALA A 191 15.90 5.91 -0.57
C ALA A 191 15.76 4.47 -1.08
N LEU A 192 16.88 3.75 -1.08
CA LEU A 192 16.96 2.35 -1.43
C LEU A 192 17.80 1.63 -0.37
N PHE A 193 17.23 0.60 0.24
CA PHE A 193 17.97 -0.32 1.10
C PHE A 193 17.44 -1.74 0.92
N GLY A 194 18.19 -2.71 1.45
CA GLY A 194 17.91 -4.12 1.26
C GLY A 194 19.00 -4.82 0.49
N SER A 195 18.75 -6.07 0.13
CA SER A 195 19.73 -6.94 -0.51
C SER A 195 19.05 -8.17 -1.10
N MET A 196 19.71 -8.78 -2.08
CA MET A 196 19.24 -9.99 -2.76
C MET A 196 17.87 -9.77 -3.43
N ASP A 197 16.83 -10.39 -2.88
CA ASP A 197 15.44 -10.43 -3.33
C ASP A 197 14.49 -9.66 -2.39
N ASN A 198 15.05 -8.83 -1.50
CA ASN A 198 14.28 -8.07 -0.52
C ASN A 198 14.75 -6.61 -0.49
N TRP A 199 14.26 -5.84 -1.45
CA TRP A 199 14.54 -4.40 -1.57
C TRP A 199 13.38 -3.58 -1.06
N TYR A 200 13.73 -2.47 -0.42
CA TYR A 200 12.80 -1.44 0.00
C TYR A 200 13.20 -0.13 -0.69
N PHE A 201 12.34 0.32 -1.58
CA PHE A 201 12.47 1.61 -2.25
C PHE A 201 11.42 2.56 -1.69
N SER A 202 11.83 3.77 -1.29
CA SER A 202 10.91 4.77 -0.77
C SER A 202 11.15 6.14 -1.37
N VAL A 203 10.06 6.89 -1.49
CA VAL A 203 10.05 8.31 -1.83
C VAL A 203 9.24 9.02 -0.77
N GLU A 204 9.82 10.03 -0.13
CA GLU A 204 9.18 10.76 0.96
C GLU A 204 9.48 12.26 0.87
N ARG A 205 8.44 13.09 1.07
CA ARG A 205 8.66 14.52 1.37
C ARG A 205 9.22 14.65 2.78
N ILE A 206 10.32 15.37 2.92
CA ILE A 206 10.87 15.75 4.21
C ILE A 206 10.17 17.04 4.63
N SER A 207 9.30 16.97 5.64
CA SER A 207 8.76 18.19 6.26
C SER A 207 9.89 18.94 6.98
N LYS A 208 9.94 20.26 6.78
CA LYS A 208 10.90 21.15 7.45
C LYS A 208 10.64 21.29 8.96
N GLU A 209 9.55 20.75 9.49
CA GLU A 209 9.15 20.92 10.90
C GLU A 209 9.84 19.96 11.91
N LEU A 210 10.96 19.30 11.54
CA LEU A 210 11.69 18.40 12.47
C LEU A 210 13.20 18.67 12.56
N PHE A 211 13.64 19.92 12.35
CA PHE A 211 14.96 20.40 12.77
C PHE A 211 14.86 21.66 13.62
#